data_AF-A0A369IAD2-F1
#
_entry.id   AF-A0A369IAD2-F1
#
_cell.length_a   1.000
_cell.length_b   1.000
_cell.length_c   1.000
_cell.angle_alpha   90.00
_cell.angle_beta   90.00
_cell.angle_gamma   90.00
#
_symmetry.space_group_name_H-M   'P 1'
#
loop_
_entity.id
_entity.type
_entity.pdbx_description
1 polymer ?
#
loop_
_entity_poly.entity_id
_entity_poly.type
_entity_poly.pdbx_seq_one_letter_code
_entity_poly.pdbx_strand_id
1 'polypeptide(L)'
;MSVITNGVKLKKMEIYQVKTNLDYQWVLPQIEESKLLNLITFDCYPKVESWPNIDWYIYNPKRKKGNFFEIGHSGALVFDETVFNSDLYSLIEMAGEVLTIKLEDNTNLYVLNVLKCINSLNQKKQNGSCMKMARKQEY
;
A
#
# COMPACT_ATOMS: atom_id res chain seq x y z
N MET A 1 -27.95 0.64 -43.67
CA MET A 1 -26.77 0.33 -42.83
C MET A 1 -27.24 0.21 -41.41
N SER A 2 -27.25 -0.99 -40.85
CA SER A 2 -27.75 -1.26 -39.50
C SER A 2 -26.55 -1.56 -38.62
N VAL A 3 -26.33 -0.73 -37.59
CA VAL A 3 -25.29 -0.97 -36.57
C VAL A 3 -25.92 -1.82 -35.47
N ILE A 4 -25.42 -3.04 -35.31
CA ILE A 4 -25.78 -3.93 -34.19
C ILE A 4 -24.82 -3.62 -33.05
N THR A 5 -25.29 -2.98 -31.99
CA THR A 5 -24.54 -2.88 -30.73
C THR A 5 -24.80 -4.13 -29.90
N ASN A 6 -23.83 -5.03 -29.86
CA ASN A 6 -23.86 -6.17 -28.95
C ASN A 6 -23.73 -5.65 -27.51
N GLY A 7 -24.84 -5.66 -26.77
CA GLY A 7 -24.85 -5.34 -25.35
C GLY A 7 -24.01 -6.36 -24.57
N VAL A 8 -22.84 -5.94 -24.09
CA VAL A 8 -22.00 -6.76 -23.22
C VAL A 8 -22.64 -6.79 -21.83
N LYS A 9 -23.19 -7.95 -21.44
CA LYS A 9 -23.71 -8.18 -20.09
C LYS A 9 -22.51 -8.33 -19.14
N LEU A 10 -22.13 -7.24 -18.47
CA LEU A 10 -21.01 -7.26 -17.54
C LEU A 10 -21.34 -8.17 -16.35
N LYS A 11 -20.49 -9.18 -16.14
CA LYS A 11 -20.53 -10.07 -14.96
C LYS A 11 -20.45 -9.20 -13.70
N LYS A 12 -21.23 -9.55 -12.67
CA LYS A 12 -21.24 -8.85 -11.39
C LYS A 12 -19.81 -8.81 -10.82
N MET A 13 -19.25 -7.61 -10.68
CA MET A 13 -17.94 -7.40 -10.06
C MET A 13 -18.10 -7.46 -8.53
N GLU A 14 -17.23 -8.22 -7.88
CA GLU A 14 -17.16 -8.31 -6.43
C GLU A 14 -15.96 -7.50 -5.93
N ILE A 15 -16.16 -6.77 -4.84
CA ILE A 15 -15.13 -5.93 -4.22
C ILE A 15 -14.67 -6.64 -2.95
N TYR A 16 -13.36 -6.86 -2.85
CA TYR A 16 -12.73 -7.50 -1.71
C TYR A 16 -11.90 -6.48 -0.94
N GLN A 17 -11.98 -6.50 0.38
CA GLN A 17 -11.04 -5.79 1.24
C GLN A 17 -9.87 -6.73 1.56
N VAL A 18 -8.67 -6.37 1.12
CA VAL A 18 -7.46 -7.07 1.51
C VAL A 18 -7.11 -6.64 2.93
N LYS A 19 -6.98 -7.62 3.83
CA LYS A 19 -6.46 -7.42 5.18
C LYS A 19 -5.31 -8.40 5.40
N THR A 20 -4.22 -7.91 5.95
CA THR A 20 -3.15 -8.70 6.54
C THR A 20 -3.76 -9.56 7.66
N ASN A 21 -3.65 -10.89 7.54
CA ASN A 21 -4.27 -11.80 8.50
C ASN A 21 -3.43 -11.83 9.80
N LEU A 22 -4.06 -11.36 10.88
CA LEU A 22 -3.78 -11.38 12.32
C LEU A 22 -2.36 -11.70 12.82
N ASP A 23 -1.91 -10.78 13.69
CA ASP A 23 -0.62 -10.41 14.26
C ASP A 23 0.38 -9.74 13.30
N TYR A 24 0.53 -8.44 13.53
CA TYR A 24 1.18 -7.51 12.63
C TYR A 24 2.70 -7.63 12.74
N GLN A 25 3.37 -7.94 11.62
CA GLN A 25 4.80 -7.73 11.50
C GLN A 25 5.00 -6.35 10.89
N TRP A 26 5.65 -5.48 11.65
CA TRP A 26 5.85 -4.10 11.24
C TRP A 26 7.23 -3.99 10.63
N VAL A 27 7.33 -3.35 9.47
CA VAL A 27 8.60 -2.99 8.86
C VAL A 27 8.84 -1.54 9.20
N LEU A 28 9.91 -1.27 9.95
CA LEU A 28 10.23 0.06 10.44
C LEU A 28 11.62 0.48 9.93
N PRO A 29 11.79 1.75 9.54
CA PRO A 29 13.08 2.27 9.11
C PRO A 29 13.96 2.58 10.32
N GLN A 30 15.26 2.38 10.18
CA GLN A 30 16.24 2.70 11.21
C GLN A 30 16.71 4.16 11.06
N ILE A 31 15.85 5.12 11.43
CA ILE A 31 16.11 6.56 11.30
C ILE A 31 15.65 7.34 12.53
N GLU A 32 16.05 8.61 12.60
CA GLU A 32 15.56 9.57 13.59
C GLU A 32 14.03 9.73 13.50
N GLU A 33 13.36 9.74 14.65
CA GLU A 33 11.89 9.82 14.77
C GLU A 33 11.31 11.06 14.06
N SER A 34 12.04 12.18 14.05
CA SER A 34 11.62 13.42 13.37
C SER A 34 11.45 13.27 11.86
N LYS A 35 12.13 12.29 11.24
CA LYS A 35 12.08 12.00 9.79
C LYS A 35 11.15 10.84 9.47
N LEU A 36 10.79 10.03 10.46
CA LEU A 36 9.97 8.82 10.32
C LEU A 36 8.64 9.10 9.61
N LEU A 37 7.88 10.07 10.10
CA LEU A 37 6.54 10.38 9.59
C LEU A 37 6.56 10.72 8.09
N ASN A 38 7.50 11.55 7.64
CA ASN A 38 7.58 11.96 6.24
C ASN A 38 7.93 10.79 5.32
N LEU A 39 8.82 9.91 5.78
CA LEU A 39 9.22 8.72 5.03
C LEU A 39 8.03 7.77 4.84
N ILE A 40 7.34 7.44 5.93
CA ILE A 40 6.26 6.45 5.92
C ILE A 40 4.90 7.05 5.54
N THR A 41 4.79 8.34 5.21
CA THR A 41 3.51 8.91 4.73
C THR A 41 3.36 8.65 3.24
N PHE A 42 2.34 7.89 2.83
CA PHE A 42 2.01 7.60 1.43
C PHE A 42 0.74 8.35 1.02
N ASP A 43 0.92 9.55 0.49
CA ASP A 43 -0.13 10.54 0.20
C ASP A 43 -0.42 10.68 -1.30
N CYS A 44 -0.21 9.60 -2.05
CA CYS A 44 -0.45 9.52 -3.51
C CYS A 44 0.48 10.36 -4.39
N TYR A 45 1.61 10.80 -3.84
CA TYR A 45 2.68 11.44 -4.62
C TYR A 45 3.81 10.45 -4.92
N PRO A 46 4.43 10.51 -6.10
CA PRO A 46 5.61 9.71 -6.41
C PRO A 46 6.75 9.99 -5.43
N LYS A 47 7.44 8.93 -5.03
CA LYS A 47 8.55 8.94 -4.09
C LYS A 47 9.79 8.26 -4.64
N VAL A 48 9.72 7.53 -5.77
CA VAL A 48 10.87 6.77 -6.31
C VAL A 48 12.19 7.56 -6.37
N GLU A 49 12.14 8.84 -6.77
CA GLU A 49 13.34 9.69 -6.87
C GLU A 49 13.89 10.16 -5.51
N SER A 50 13.01 10.26 -4.52
CA SER A 50 13.34 10.73 -3.15
C SER A 50 13.39 9.60 -2.13
N TRP A 51 13.24 8.35 -2.58
CA TRP A 51 13.19 7.19 -1.70
C TRP A 51 14.58 6.92 -1.14
N PRO A 52 14.79 7.08 0.18
CA PRO A 52 16.13 7.03 0.74
C PRO A 52 16.61 5.57 0.81
N ASN A 53 17.89 5.37 0.53
CA ASN A 53 18.55 4.11 0.80
C ASN A 53 18.95 4.07 2.28
N ILE A 54 18.12 3.44 3.10
CA ILE A 54 18.31 3.26 4.54
C ILE A 54 18.03 1.81 4.91
N ASP A 55 18.53 1.40 6.06
CA ASP A 55 18.25 0.08 6.62
C ASP A 55 16.88 0.05 7.30
N TRP A 56 16.23 -1.10 7.19
CA TRP A 56 14.94 -1.38 7.79
C TRP A 56 15.00 -2.67 8.59
N TYR A 57 14.10 -2.80 9.56
CA TYR A 57 14.00 -4.00 10.39
C TYR A 57 12.56 -4.42 10.57
N ILE A 58 12.36 -5.70 10.90
CA ILE A 58 11.05 -6.26 11.23
C ILE A 58 10.86 -6.16 12.75
N TYR A 59 9.93 -5.33 13.18
CA TYR A 59 9.47 -5.28 14.56
C TYR A 59 8.43 -6.36 14.84
N ASN A 60 8.58 -7.02 15.99
CA ASN A 60 7.79 -8.18 16.42
C ASN A 60 7.79 -9.35 15.42
N PRO A 61 8.97 -9.94 15.13
CA PRO A 61 9.07 -11.04 14.18
C PRO A 61 8.30 -12.28 14.70
N LYS A 62 7.43 -12.82 13.85
CA LYS A 62 6.67 -14.03 14.15
C LYS A 62 7.47 -15.29 13.84
N ARG A 63 7.10 -16.39 14.51
CA ARG A 63 7.59 -17.73 14.19
C ARG A 63 7.24 -18.18 12.76
N LYS A 64 6.08 -17.78 12.25
CA LYS A 64 5.68 -18.02 10.85
C LYS A 64 5.61 -16.69 10.11
N LYS A 65 6.59 -16.45 9.23
CA LYS A 65 6.65 -15.27 8.36
C LYS A 65 5.56 -15.38 7.29
N GLY A 66 4.79 -14.32 7.10
CA GLY A 66 3.86 -14.15 5.98
C GLY A 66 4.54 -13.43 4.81
N ASN A 67 3.82 -13.28 3.70
CA ASN A 67 4.32 -12.60 2.50
C ASN A 67 3.93 -11.11 2.44
N PHE A 68 3.13 -10.65 3.40
CA PHE A 68 2.65 -9.27 3.51
C PHE A 68 2.97 -8.70 4.88
N PHE A 69 3.31 -7.42 4.93
CA PHE A 69 3.74 -6.70 6.12
C PHE A 69 3.07 -5.32 6.19
N GLU A 70 3.15 -4.70 7.36
CA GLU A 70 2.66 -3.33 7.57
C GLU A 70 3.83 -2.37 7.78
N ILE A 71 3.65 -1.13 7.34
CA ILE A 71 4.61 -0.04 7.53
C ILE A 71 3.93 1.10 8.27
N GLY A 72 4.06 1.08 9.60
CA GLY A 72 3.38 2.04 10.46
C GLY A 72 1.85 2.05 10.28
N HIS A 73 1.24 3.20 10.50
CA HIS A 73 -0.20 3.44 10.24
C HIS A 73 -0.48 4.06 8.86
N SER A 74 0.43 3.87 7.92
CA SER A 74 0.42 4.60 6.66
C SER A 74 -0.57 4.09 5.61
N GLY A 75 -1.09 2.87 5.81
CA GLY A 75 -1.96 2.20 4.85
C GLY A 75 -1.24 1.69 3.60
N ALA A 76 0.09 1.80 3.52
CA ALA A 76 0.85 1.19 2.44
C ALA A 76 0.96 -0.32 2.61
N LEU A 77 0.95 -1.02 1.47
CA LEU A 77 1.06 -2.47 1.41
C LEU A 77 2.53 -2.85 1.22
N VAL A 78 3.08 -3.61 2.15
CA VAL A 78 4.44 -4.15 2.04
C VAL A 78 4.38 -5.64 1.75
N PHE A 79 5.26 -6.13 0.89
CA PHE A 79 5.30 -7.53 0.47
C PHE A 79 6.71 -8.03 0.17
N ASP A 80 6.87 -9.35 0.11
CA ASP A 80 8.15 -10.02 -0.15
C ASP A 80 8.40 -10.33 -1.64
N GLU A 81 9.54 -10.94 -1.90
CA GLU A 81 9.95 -11.40 -3.23
C GLU A 81 9.02 -12.48 -3.81
N THR A 82 8.34 -13.26 -2.97
CA THR A 82 7.34 -14.25 -3.42
C THR A 82 6.18 -13.56 -4.13
N VAL A 83 5.66 -12.47 -3.56
CA VAL A 83 4.58 -11.68 -4.17
C VAL A 83 5.09 -10.91 -5.39
N PHE A 84 6.29 -10.34 -5.31
CA PHE A 84 6.94 -9.64 -6.43
C PHE A 84 7.07 -10.53 -7.67
N ASN A 85 7.40 -11.81 -7.50
CA ASN A 85 7.56 -12.77 -8.60
C ASN A 85 6.26 -13.50 -8.98
N SER A 86 5.11 -13.09 -8.44
CA SER A 86 3.82 -13.74 -8.71
C SER A 86 2.98 -12.97 -9.73
N ASP A 87 1.95 -13.62 -10.30
CA ASP A 87 1.00 -12.97 -11.22
C ASP A 87 0.28 -11.76 -10.59
N LEU A 88 0.18 -11.72 -9.25
CA LEU A 88 -0.41 -10.61 -8.49
C LEU A 88 0.38 -9.32 -8.67
N TYR A 89 1.69 -9.40 -8.94
CA TYR A 89 2.55 -8.23 -9.09
C TYR A 89 2.08 -7.30 -10.21
N SER A 90 1.58 -7.86 -11.32
CA SER A 90 1.03 -7.05 -12.43
C SER A 90 -0.11 -6.13 -11.97
N LEU A 91 -0.96 -6.59 -11.05
CA LEU A 91 -2.05 -5.79 -10.48
C LEU A 91 -1.53 -4.71 -9.53
N ILE A 92 -0.47 -5.03 -8.76
CA ILE A 92 0.19 -4.12 -7.82
C ILE A 92 0.90 -3.00 -8.59
N GLU A 93 1.65 -3.34 -9.63
CA GLU A 93 2.35 -2.40 -10.50
C GLU A 93 1.38 -1.43 -11.18
N MET A 94 0.20 -1.89 -11.62
CA MET A 94 -0.81 -1.01 -12.19
C MET A 94 -1.45 -0.05 -11.17
N ALA A 95 -1.38 -0.36 -9.87
CA ALA A 95 -1.99 0.46 -8.82
C ALA A 95 -1.14 1.68 -8.42
N GLY A 96 0.18 1.66 -8.69
CA GLY A 96 1.07 2.73 -8.27
C GLY A 96 2.54 2.45 -8.59
N GLU A 97 3.42 2.98 -7.74
CA GLU A 97 4.86 2.67 -7.83
C GLU A 97 5.25 1.68 -6.73
N VAL A 98 6.29 0.88 -7.01
CA VAL A 98 6.84 -0.10 -6.07
C VAL A 98 8.22 0.36 -5.63
N LEU A 99 8.38 0.59 -4.33
CA LEU A 99 9.61 1.06 -3.71
C LEU A 99 10.32 -0.11 -3.03
N THR A 100 11.63 -0.23 -3.23
CA THR A 100 12.41 -1.31 -2.61
C THR A 100 12.86 -0.91 -1.21
N ILE A 101 12.74 -1.84 -0.27
CA ILE A 101 13.25 -1.77 1.09
C ILE A 101 14.30 -2.87 1.27
N LYS A 102 15.43 -2.54 1.87
CA LYS A 102 16.44 -3.52 2.28
C LYS A 102 16.37 -3.70 3.79
N LEU A 103 16.24 -4.94 4.23
CA LEU A 103 16.39 -5.32 5.62
C LEU A 103 17.86 -5.46 6.00
N GLU A 104 18.16 -5.40 7.29
CA GLU A 104 19.51 -5.59 7.85
C GLU A 104 20.19 -6.90 7.40
N ASP A 105 19.42 -7.96 7.11
CA ASP A 105 19.90 -9.26 6.64
C ASP A 105 20.06 -9.35 5.10
N ASN A 106 20.01 -8.21 4.40
CA ASN A 106 19.97 -8.08 2.94
C ASN A 106 18.73 -8.67 2.26
N THR A 107 17.69 -9.03 3.00
CA THR A 107 16.40 -9.40 2.40
C THR A 107 15.75 -8.17 1.78
N ASN A 108 15.27 -8.31 0.54
CA ASN A 108 14.46 -7.26 -0.10
C ASN A 108 12.99 -7.42 0.26
N LEU A 109 12.37 -6.30 0.64
CA LEU A 109 10.93 -6.13 0.69
C LEU A 109 10.52 -5.01 -0.27
N TYR A 110 9.23 -4.95 -0.57
CA TYR A 110 8.68 -4.02 -1.54
C TYR A 110 7.48 -3.32 -0.95
N VAL A 111 7.38 -2.01 -1.16
CA VAL A 111 6.26 -1.18 -0.72
C VAL A 111 5.50 -0.67 -1.91
N LEU A 112 4.18 -0.89 -1.93
CA LEU A 112 3.28 -0.24 -2.87
C LEU A 112 2.94 1.17 -2.38
N ASN A 113 3.37 2.19 -3.14
CA ASN A 113 2.85 3.55 -3.02
C ASN A 113 1.77 3.77 -4.09
N VAL A 114 0.51 3.83 -3.65
CA VAL A 114 -0.64 4.04 -4.54
C VAL A 114 -0.65 5.49 -5.02
N LEU A 115 -0.47 5.72 -6.32
CA LEU A 115 -0.35 7.09 -6.89
C LEU A 115 -1.70 7.76 -7.20
N LYS A 116 -2.79 6.99 -7.20
CA LYS A 116 -4.14 7.52 -7.45
C LYS A 116 -5.10 7.04 -6.37
N CYS A 117 -5.47 7.96 -5.48
CA CYS A 117 -6.59 7.76 -4.58
C CYS A 117 -7.86 8.35 -5.19
N ILE A 118 -8.85 7.50 -5.43
CA ILE A 118 -10.19 7.92 -5.79
C ILE A 118 -10.99 8.00 -4.48
N ASN A 119 -11.53 9.18 -4.17
CA ASN A 119 -12.42 9.33 -3.02
C ASN A 119 -13.79 8.69 -3.32
N SER A 120 -13.84 7.35 -3.21
CA SER A 120 -15.03 6.55 -3.46
C SER A 120 -15.83 6.28 -2.17
N LEU A 121 -15.41 6.85 -1.04
CA LEU A 121 -16.09 6.66 0.25
C LEU A 121 -17.39 7.48 0.25
N ASN A 122 -18.53 6.78 0.37
CA ASN A 122 -19.83 7.42 0.54
C ASN A 122 -19.94 8.02 1.95
N GLN A 123 -19.56 9.28 2.08
CA GLN A 123 -19.54 10.02 3.35
C GLN A 123 -20.90 10.04 4.07
N LYS A 124 -22.01 9.89 3.34
CA LYS A 124 -23.38 9.95 3.92
C LYS A 124 -23.83 8.64 4.58
N LYS A 125 -23.15 7.51 4.34
CA LYS A 125 -23.52 6.19 4.88
C LYS A 125 -22.55 5.66 5.95
N GLN A 126 -21.50 6.40 6.29
CA GLN A 126 -20.58 6.01 7.36
C GLN A 126 -21.18 6.34 8.73
N ASN A 127 -22.00 5.45 9.28
CA ASN A 127 -22.45 5.50 10.69
C ASN A 127 -21.36 5.07 11.69
N GLY A 128 -20.07 5.15 11.32
CA GLY A 128 -18.95 4.75 12.17
C GLY A 128 -17.75 5.65 11.93
N SER A 129 -17.41 6.42 12.97
CA SER A 129 -16.17 7.19 13.20
C SER A 129 -15.05 6.97 12.16
N CYS A 130 -15.03 7.78 11.11
CA CYS A 130 -13.82 7.99 10.32
C CYS A 130 -13.11 9.21 10.92
N MET A 131 -11.91 9.02 11.49
CA MET A 131 -11.07 10.13 11.93
C MET A 131 -10.83 11.08 10.75
N LYS A 132 -11.23 12.33 10.93
CA LYS A 132 -10.96 13.43 10.00
C LYS A 132 -9.44 13.65 9.96
N MET A 133 -8.73 13.08 8.99
CA MET A 133 -7.48 13.68 8.53
C MET A 133 -7.82 14.65 7.39
N ALA A 134 -8.31 15.82 7.80
CA ALA A 134 -8.41 16.98 6.94
C ALA A 134 -7.03 17.65 6.91
N ARG A 135 -6.24 17.43 5.86
CA ARG A 135 -5.29 18.46 5.44
C ARG A 135 -6.07 19.45 4.60
N LYS A 136 -6.38 20.61 5.17
CA LYS A 136 -6.59 21.83 4.39
C LYS A 136 -5.33 22.03 3.56
N GLN A 137 -5.44 21.94 2.24
CA GLN A 137 -4.49 22.63 1.36
C GLN A 137 -5.10 24.01 1.09
N GLU A 138 -4.61 25.00 1.84
CA GLU A 138 -4.64 26.41 1.43
C GLU A 138 -3.20 26.71 0.98
N TYR A 139 -3.02 26.94 -0.32
CA TYR A 139 -2.26 28.01 -0.98
C TYR A 139 -2.13 27.70 -2.47
#